data_AF-D2HNT8-F1
#
_entry.id   AF-D2HNT8-F1
#
_cell.length_a   1.000
_cell.length_b   1.000
_cell.length_c   1.000
_cell.angle_alpha   90.00
_cell.angle_beta   90.00
_cell.angle_gamma   90.00
#
_symmetry.space_group_name_H-M   'P 1'
#
loop_
_entity.id
_entity.type
_entity.pdbx_description
1 polymer ?
#
loop_
_entity_poly.entity_id
_entity_poly.type
_entity_poly.pdbx_seq_one_letter_code
_entity_poly.pdbx_strand_id
1 'polypeptide(L)'
;SARVLEKARQQLQEEVRQVSSQLLEERKKREMQEALARRLQKRVLLLTKERDGMRAILGSYDSELTAAEYSPQLTRRMREAEDMVQKVHAHSSEMEAQLSQALEELGGQKQRADMLEMEVKMLQSQSSAAEQSFPLSREEASSLRLKIEELEGERSRLEEDKKTLEMQLERFTLQGSYDQSRTKVLHMSMNPASAAKQRLREDQAQLQEECKQLRELVHALERGGPIPADLEAVASLPSSKELTELRKQVESAELKNQRLKEVFQTKIQEFRKVCYALTGYQIDITTENQYRLTSMYAEHKADC
;
A
#
# COMPACT_ATOMS: atom_id res chain seq x y z
N SER A 1 22.57 -20.37 -8.21
CA SER A 1 22.88 -20.45 -6.77
C SER A 1 22.72 -19.14 -6.00
N ALA A 2 23.31 -18.01 -6.41
CA ALA A 2 23.32 -16.78 -5.59
C ALA A 2 21.94 -16.19 -5.24
N ARG A 3 21.02 -16.08 -6.22
CA ARG A 3 19.66 -15.52 -5.98
C ARG A 3 18.80 -16.35 -5.03
N VAL A 4 19.02 -17.66 -4.95
CA VAL A 4 18.26 -18.54 -4.03
C VAL A 4 18.77 -18.36 -2.60
N LEU A 5 20.08 -18.23 -2.42
CA LEU A 5 20.69 -17.94 -1.12
C LEU A 5 20.30 -16.56 -0.58
N GLU A 6 20.19 -15.56 -1.46
CA GLU A 6 19.76 -14.22 -1.07
C GLU A 6 18.30 -14.19 -0.61
N LYS A 7 17.41 -14.92 -1.31
CA LYS A 7 16.02 -15.11 -0.88
C LYS A 7 15.92 -15.86 0.46
N ALA A 8 16.69 -16.93 0.63
CA ALA A 8 16.73 -17.66 1.90
C ALA A 8 17.25 -16.78 3.05
N ARG A 9 18.26 -15.93 2.79
CA ARG A 9 18.76 -14.97 3.77
C ARG A 9 17.72 -13.94 4.16
N GLN A 10 16.95 -13.41 3.20
CA GLN A 10 15.86 -12.46 3.47
C GLN A 10 14.75 -13.11 4.30
N GLN A 11 14.35 -14.34 3.96
CA GLN A 11 13.36 -15.11 4.73
C GLN A 11 13.80 -15.36 6.16
N LEU A 12 15.06 -15.79 6.37
CA LEU A 12 15.60 -15.97 7.71
C LEU A 12 15.68 -14.66 8.50
N GLN A 13 15.97 -13.53 7.84
CA GLN A 13 15.96 -12.22 8.49
C GLN A 13 14.54 -11.81 8.92
N GLU A 14 13.52 -12.09 8.11
CA GLU A 14 12.13 -11.86 8.47
C GLU A 14 11.67 -12.77 9.61
N GLU A 15 12.01 -14.05 9.59
CA GLU A 15 11.72 -14.99 10.68
C GLU A 15 12.38 -14.56 11.99
N VAL A 16 13.66 -14.20 11.96
CA VAL A 16 14.38 -13.69 13.14
C VAL A 16 13.72 -12.43 13.68
N ARG A 17 13.26 -11.53 12.80
CA ARG A 17 12.53 -10.31 13.21
C ARG A 17 11.19 -10.65 13.85
N GLN A 18 10.44 -11.59 13.29
CA GLN A 18 9.15 -12.04 13.81
C GLN A 18 9.29 -12.71 15.18
N VAL A 19 10.24 -13.65 15.31
CA VAL A 19 10.53 -14.33 16.58
C VAL A 19 11.01 -13.35 17.65
N SER A 20 11.84 -12.37 17.27
CA SER A 20 12.30 -11.32 18.20
C SER A 20 11.13 -10.46 18.70
N SER A 21 10.17 -10.13 17.83
CA SER A 21 8.96 -9.40 18.21
C SER A 21 8.10 -10.20 19.18
N GLN A 22 7.87 -11.49 18.89
CA GLN A 22 7.10 -12.37 19.76
C GLN A 22 7.76 -12.56 21.13
N LEU A 23 9.08 -12.73 21.16
CA LEU A 23 9.84 -12.85 22.41
C LEU A 23 9.71 -11.59 23.28
N LEU A 24 9.71 -10.40 22.66
CA LEU A 24 9.53 -9.14 23.37
C LEU A 24 8.12 -9.03 23.98
N GLU A 25 7.09 -9.44 23.24
CA GLU A 25 5.71 -9.45 23.73
C GLU A 25 5.54 -10.41 24.91
N GLU A 26 6.09 -11.63 24.83
CA GLU A 26 6.02 -12.60 25.91
C GLU A 26 6.79 -12.14 27.16
N ARG A 27 7.93 -11.46 27.00
CA ARG A 27 8.64 -10.84 28.14
C ARG A 27 7.78 -9.79 28.85
N LYS A 28 7.12 -8.90 28.09
CA LYS A 28 6.21 -7.89 28.66
C LYS A 28 5.03 -8.52 29.40
N LYS A 29 4.43 -9.58 28.84
CA LYS A 29 3.36 -10.34 29.51
C LYS A 29 3.83 -10.95 30.81
N ARG A 30 5.03 -11.56 30.82
CA ARG A 30 5.62 -12.15 32.04
C ARG A 30 5.84 -11.11 33.13
N GLU A 31 6.42 -9.96 32.78
CA GLU A 31 6.64 -8.86 33.74
C GLU A 31 5.34 -8.35 34.35
N MET A 32 4.28 -8.20 33.54
CA MET A 32 2.96 -7.81 34.02
C MET A 32 2.36 -8.84 34.99
N GLN A 33 2.49 -10.13 34.68
CA GLN A 33 2.02 -11.22 35.55
C GLN A 33 2.80 -11.28 36.86
N GLU A 34 4.13 -11.12 36.84
CA GLU A 34 4.95 -11.07 38.05
C GLU A 34 4.59 -9.88 38.94
N ALA A 35 4.35 -8.71 38.36
CA ALA A 35 3.91 -7.53 39.10
C ALA A 35 2.54 -7.76 39.77
N LEU A 36 1.60 -8.40 39.07
CA LEU A 36 0.30 -8.77 39.61
C LEU A 36 0.44 -9.78 40.76
N ALA A 37 1.27 -10.81 40.61
CA ALA A 37 1.52 -11.81 41.64
C ALA A 37 2.06 -11.18 42.93
N ARG A 38 3.02 -10.25 42.83
CA ARG A 38 3.56 -9.52 44.00
C ARG A 38 2.49 -8.67 44.68
N ARG A 39 1.59 -8.02 43.93
CA ARG A 39 0.46 -7.26 44.49
C ARG A 39 -0.53 -8.16 45.24
N LEU A 40 -0.87 -9.30 44.65
CA LEU A 40 -1.77 -10.28 45.28
C LEU A 40 -1.16 -10.86 46.57
N GLN A 41 0.14 -11.17 46.58
CA GLN A 41 0.85 -11.63 47.78
C GLN A 41 0.78 -10.60 48.92
N LYS A 42 1.01 -9.31 48.63
CA LYS A 42 0.87 -8.24 49.64
C LYS A 42 -0.56 -8.15 50.18
N ARG A 43 -1.56 -8.28 49.30
CA ARG A 43 -2.98 -8.27 49.71
C ARG A 43 -3.33 -9.46 50.61
N VAL A 44 -2.85 -10.66 50.29
CA VAL A 44 -3.05 -11.85 51.14
C VAL A 44 -2.43 -11.64 52.52
N LEU A 45 -1.23 -11.08 52.61
CA LEU A 45 -0.57 -10.79 53.89
C LEU A 45 -1.39 -9.82 54.74
N LEU A 46 -1.89 -8.73 54.15
CA LEU A 46 -2.71 -7.74 54.87
C LEU A 46 -4.03 -8.35 55.35
N LEU A 47 -4.74 -9.08 54.49
CA LEU A 47 -5.97 -9.78 54.88
C LEU A 47 -5.73 -10.82 55.99
N THR A 48 -4.59 -11.50 55.96
CA THR A 48 -4.19 -12.44 57.02
C THR A 48 -4.03 -11.71 58.35
N LYS A 49 -3.35 -10.56 58.35
CA LYS A 49 -3.19 -9.72 59.55
C LYS A 49 -4.53 -9.17 60.06
N GLU A 50 -5.40 -8.72 59.16
CA GLU A 50 -6.75 -8.23 59.54
C GLU A 50 -7.60 -9.35 60.14
N ARG A 51 -7.62 -10.53 59.52
CA ARG A 51 -8.30 -11.72 60.05
C ARG A 51 -7.79 -12.08 61.45
N ASP A 52 -6.48 -12.11 61.63
CA ASP A 52 -5.88 -12.47 62.91
C ASP A 52 -6.11 -11.40 63.98
N GLY A 53 -6.11 -10.12 63.59
CA GLY A 53 -6.51 -9.01 64.46
C GLY A 53 -7.96 -9.10 64.90
N MET A 54 -8.90 -9.35 63.98
CA MET A 54 -10.31 -9.56 64.31
C MET A 54 -10.51 -10.78 65.23
N ARG A 55 -9.78 -11.88 64.98
CA ARG A 55 -9.80 -13.06 65.87
C ARG A 55 -9.30 -12.73 67.27
N ALA A 56 -8.24 -11.94 67.39
CA ALA A 56 -7.71 -11.51 68.68
C ALA A 56 -8.72 -10.63 69.44
N ILE A 57 -9.38 -9.70 68.74
CA ILE A 57 -10.42 -8.84 69.33
C ILE A 57 -11.60 -9.69 69.82
N LEU A 58 -12.11 -10.64 69.03
CA LEU A 58 -13.18 -11.53 69.46
C LEU A 58 -12.77 -12.37 70.69
N GLY A 59 -11.55 -12.90 70.69
CA GLY A 59 -11.02 -13.62 71.86
C GLY A 59 -10.91 -12.75 73.12
N SER A 60 -10.68 -11.44 72.97
CA SER A 60 -10.70 -10.51 74.11
C SER A 60 -12.11 -10.31 74.68
N TYR A 61 -13.15 -10.24 73.83
CA TYR A 61 -14.53 -10.16 74.30
C TYR A 61 -15.01 -11.46 74.96
N ASP A 62 -14.65 -12.61 74.40
CA ASP A 62 -14.98 -13.92 74.99
C ASP A 62 -14.36 -14.11 76.37
N SER A 63 -13.18 -13.52 76.61
CA SER A 63 -12.52 -13.54 77.92
C SER A 63 -13.09 -12.49 78.89
N GLU A 64 -13.48 -11.30 78.43
CA GLU A 64 -14.10 -10.28 79.30
C GLU A 64 -15.49 -10.70 79.84
N LEU A 65 -16.21 -11.59 79.14
CA LEU A 65 -17.50 -12.14 79.58
C LEU A 65 -17.40 -13.13 80.75
N THR A 66 -16.22 -13.71 81.02
CA THR A 66 -15.98 -14.60 82.17
C THR A 66 -15.52 -13.79 83.40
N ALA A 67 -16.49 -13.38 84.22
CA ALA A 67 -16.28 -12.52 85.40
C ALA A 67 -15.23 -13.02 86.44
N ALA A 68 -14.85 -14.30 86.41
CA ALA A 68 -13.84 -14.87 87.31
C ALA A 68 -12.39 -14.48 86.96
N GLU A 69 -12.12 -13.90 85.79
CA GLU A 69 -10.76 -13.66 85.28
C GLU A 69 -10.32 -12.18 85.24
N TYR A 70 -11.12 -11.24 85.74
CA TYR A 70 -10.87 -9.80 85.59
C TYR A 70 -9.50 -9.32 86.13
N SER A 71 -9.06 -9.85 87.27
CA SER A 71 -7.75 -9.52 87.88
C SER A 71 -6.55 -10.06 87.09
N PRO A 72 -6.49 -11.36 86.71
CA PRO A 72 -5.44 -11.87 85.82
C PRO A 72 -5.47 -11.24 84.42
N GLN A 73 -6.63 -10.82 83.91
CA GLN A 73 -6.75 -10.11 82.64
C GLN A 73 -6.10 -8.73 82.66
N LEU A 74 -6.31 -7.93 83.71
CA LEU A 74 -5.65 -6.63 83.85
C LEU A 74 -4.13 -6.77 83.90
N THR A 75 -3.65 -7.79 84.62
CA THR A 75 -2.21 -8.09 84.70
C THR A 75 -1.64 -8.53 83.34
N ARG A 76 -2.40 -9.30 82.56
CA ARG A 76 -2.02 -9.67 81.18
C ARG A 76 -1.97 -8.45 80.27
N ARG A 77 -2.99 -7.57 80.28
CA ARG A 77 -3.00 -6.33 79.48
C ARG A 77 -1.88 -5.37 79.85
N MET A 78 -1.54 -5.26 81.14
CA MET A 78 -0.40 -4.48 81.60
C MET A 78 0.91 -5.04 81.04
N ARG A 79 1.14 -6.36 81.11
CA ARG A 79 2.34 -6.99 80.51
C ARG A 79 2.37 -6.83 79.00
N GLU A 80 1.25 -6.99 78.31
CA GLU A 80 1.17 -6.78 76.86
C GLU A 80 1.50 -5.33 76.49
N ALA A 81 1.02 -4.35 77.27
CA ALA A 81 1.35 -2.95 77.07
C ALA A 81 2.84 -2.67 77.33
N GLU A 82 3.42 -3.25 78.38
CA GLU A 82 4.85 -3.17 78.67
C GLU A 82 5.70 -3.79 77.54
N ASP A 83 5.33 -4.97 77.05
CA ASP A 83 5.98 -5.64 75.93
C ASP A 83 5.89 -4.80 74.64
N MET A 84 4.74 -4.17 74.40
CA MET A 84 4.56 -3.27 73.25
C MET A 84 5.43 -2.02 73.37
N VAL A 85 5.53 -1.43 74.56
CA VAL A 85 6.43 -0.29 74.81
C VAL A 85 7.89 -0.70 74.62
N GLN A 86 8.30 -1.86 75.12
CA GLN A 86 9.66 -2.38 74.91
C GLN A 86 9.96 -2.61 73.42
N LYS A 87 9.01 -3.18 72.67
CA LYS A 87 9.16 -3.37 71.21
C LYS A 87 9.27 -2.05 70.46
N VAL A 88 8.46 -1.05 70.82
CA VAL A 88 8.54 0.29 70.21
C VAL A 88 9.87 0.95 70.56
N HIS A 89 10.35 0.81 71.79
CA HIS A 89 11.64 1.35 72.20
C HIS A 89 12.82 0.68 71.46
N ALA A 90 12.80 -0.65 71.34
CA ALA A 90 13.79 -1.39 70.57
C ALA A 90 13.77 -0.97 69.08
N HIS A 91 12.59 -0.80 68.50
CA HIS A 91 12.46 -0.33 67.12
C HIS A 91 12.94 1.12 66.94
N SER A 92 12.65 2.02 67.89
CA SER A 92 13.17 3.39 67.87
C SER A 92 14.69 3.39 67.91
N SER A 93 15.30 2.58 68.79
CA SER A 93 16.75 2.45 68.88
C SER A 93 17.37 1.89 67.60
N GLU A 94 16.73 0.90 66.98
CA GLU A 94 17.17 0.35 65.70
C GLU A 94 17.07 1.39 64.57
N MET A 95 15.97 2.14 64.50
CA MET A 95 15.79 3.21 63.52
C MET A 95 16.80 4.35 63.70
N GLU A 96 17.12 4.71 64.95
CA GLU A 96 18.16 5.70 65.27
C GLU A 96 19.55 5.22 64.84
N ALA A 97 19.87 3.93 65.04
CA ALA A 97 21.12 3.33 64.58
C ALA A 97 21.20 3.32 63.05
N GLN A 98 20.12 2.92 62.36
CA GLN A 98 20.06 2.93 60.89
C GLN A 98 20.19 4.36 60.33
N LEU A 99 19.56 5.35 60.97
CA LEU A 99 19.68 6.75 60.58
C LEU A 99 21.13 7.24 60.73
N SER A 100 21.78 6.89 61.84
CA SER A 100 23.18 7.24 62.10
C SER A 100 24.12 6.63 61.04
N GLN A 101 23.93 5.36 60.72
CA GLN A 101 24.68 4.68 59.65
C GLN A 101 24.46 5.34 58.28
N ALA A 102 23.20 5.66 57.93
CA ALA A 102 22.88 6.31 56.66
C ALA A 102 23.51 7.71 56.54
N LEU A 103 23.60 8.45 57.65
CA LEU A 103 24.27 9.76 57.68
C LEU A 103 25.79 9.64 57.47
N GLU A 104 26.43 8.62 58.05
CA GLU A 104 27.85 8.34 57.81
C GLU A 104 28.11 7.94 56.35
N GLU A 105 27.28 7.05 55.79
CA GLU A 105 27.37 6.64 54.39
C GLU A 105 27.17 7.83 53.43
N LEU A 106 26.20 8.69 53.71
CA LEU A 106 25.97 9.93 52.95
C LEU A 106 27.17 10.87 53.03
N GLY A 107 27.77 11.03 54.22
CA GLY A 107 28.99 11.80 54.41
C GLY A 107 30.15 11.27 53.56
N GLY A 108 30.35 9.95 53.56
CA GLY A 108 31.35 9.29 52.72
C GLY A 108 31.06 9.42 51.22
N GLN A 109 29.81 9.30 50.79
CA GLN A 109 29.42 9.53 49.40
C GLN A 109 29.66 10.97 48.96
N LYS A 110 29.34 11.96 49.81
CA LYS A 110 29.60 13.37 49.54
C LYS A 110 31.09 13.64 49.35
N GLN A 111 31.95 13.11 50.23
CA GLN A 111 33.41 13.22 50.07
C GLN A 111 33.89 12.62 48.76
N ARG A 112 33.35 11.46 48.34
CA ARG A 112 33.67 10.86 47.04
C ARG A 112 33.21 11.73 45.87
N ALA A 113 32.02 12.30 45.95
CA ALA A 113 31.51 13.23 44.93
C ALA A 113 32.40 14.47 44.81
N ASP A 114 32.80 15.07 45.94
CA ASP A 114 33.68 16.23 45.98
C ASP A 114 35.07 15.91 45.37
N MET A 115 35.63 14.72 45.67
CA MET A 115 36.89 14.26 45.06
C MET A 115 36.77 14.09 43.54
N LEU A 116 35.69 13.44 43.06
CA LEU A 116 35.45 13.26 41.64
C LEU A 116 35.20 14.60 40.93
N GLU A 117 34.50 15.54 41.57
CA GLU A 117 34.30 16.87 41.01
C GLU A 117 35.64 17.62 40.87
N MET A 118 36.54 17.48 41.85
CA MET A 118 37.89 18.04 41.77
C MET A 118 38.71 17.37 40.66
N GLU A 119 38.63 16.05 40.50
CA GLU A 119 39.29 15.30 39.42
C GLU A 119 38.78 15.73 38.05
N VAL A 120 37.46 15.90 37.89
CA VAL A 120 36.85 16.42 36.65
C VAL A 120 37.34 17.83 36.35
N LYS A 121 37.40 18.73 37.34
CA LYS A 121 37.95 20.09 37.15
C LYS A 121 39.43 20.06 36.76
N MET A 122 40.21 19.15 37.33
CA MET A 122 41.62 18.95 36.95
C MET A 122 41.75 18.40 35.53
N LEU A 123 40.95 17.42 35.14
CA LEU A 123 40.95 16.88 33.77
C LEU A 123 40.46 17.90 32.74
N GLN A 124 39.47 18.73 33.07
CA GLN A 124 39.01 19.82 32.20
C GLN A 124 40.07 20.90 32.01
N SER A 125 40.80 21.27 33.07
CA SER A 125 41.92 22.21 32.95
C SER A 125 43.11 21.63 32.18
N GLN A 126 43.39 20.33 32.32
CA GLN A 126 44.39 19.64 31.50
C GLN A 126 43.97 19.49 30.04
N SER A 127 42.69 19.21 29.77
CA SER A 127 42.14 19.12 28.41
C SER A 127 42.17 20.46 27.70
N SER A 128 41.82 21.56 28.39
CA SER A 128 41.88 22.90 27.81
C SER A 128 43.33 23.38 27.57
N ALA A 129 44.30 22.93 28.35
CA ALA A 129 45.72 23.13 28.08
C ALA A 129 46.25 22.25 26.92
N ALA A 130 45.76 21.01 26.79
CA ALA A 130 46.09 20.11 25.69
C ALA A 130 45.46 20.58 24.35
N GLU A 131 44.27 21.17 24.37
CA GLU A 131 43.63 21.77 23.18
C GLU A 131 44.39 23.00 22.65
N GLN A 132 45.06 23.77 23.53
CA GLN A 132 45.92 24.88 23.11
C GLN A 132 47.23 24.40 22.45
N SER A 133 47.58 23.13 22.61
CA SER A 133 48.79 22.52 22.02
C SER A 133 48.58 22.02 20.58
N PHE A 134 47.34 21.94 20.08
CA PHE A 134 47.02 21.38 18.75
C PHE A 134 46.05 22.24 17.89
N PRO A 135 46.36 23.52 17.61
CA PRO A 135 45.56 24.34 16.68
C PRO A 135 45.48 23.74 15.27
N LEU A 136 46.55 23.07 14.80
CA LEU A 136 46.61 22.40 13.50
C LEU A 136 45.56 21.28 13.36
N SER A 137 45.27 20.52 14.41
CA SER A 137 44.29 19.43 14.36
C SER A 137 42.85 19.94 14.23
N ARG A 138 42.54 21.12 14.79
CA ARG A 138 41.21 21.72 14.70
C ARG A 138 40.94 22.31 13.32
N GLU A 139 41.93 22.98 12.74
CA GLU A 139 41.87 23.53 11.39
C GLU A 139 41.78 22.41 10.34
N GLU A 140 42.59 21.35 10.48
CA GLU A 140 42.47 20.13 9.67
C GLU A 140 41.10 19.47 9.81
N ALA A 141 40.58 19.33 11.03
CA ALA A 141 39.24 18.78 11.24
C ALA A 141 38.15 19.65 10.59
N SER A 142 38.30 20.98 10.60
CA SER A 142 37.37 21.90 9.93
C SER A 142 37.48 21.79 8.41
N SER A 143 38.69 21.65 7.86
CA SER A 143 38.91 21.46 6.42
C SER A 143 38.35 20.12 5.95
N LEU A 144 38.49 19.06 6.75
CA LEU A 144 37.92 17.75 6.43
C LEU A 144 36.39 17.78 6.47
N ARG A 145 35.78 18.52 7.41
CA ARG A 145 34.32 18.71 7.44
C ARG A 145 33.81 19.43 6.19
N LEU A 146 34.46 20.52 5.79
CA LEU A 146 34.12 21.22 4.54
C LEU A 146 34.29 20.30 3.32
N LYS A 147 35.36 19.50 3.28
CA LYS A 147 35.55 18.54 2.19
C LYS A 147 34.48 17.46 2.15
N ILE A 148 34.01 16.99 3.32
CA ILE A 148 32.89 16.05 3.41
C ILE A 148 31.62 16.69 2.85
N GLU A 149 31.30 17.92 3.24
CA GLU A 149 30.13 18.64 2.72
C GLU A 149 30.20 18.85 1.20
N GLU A 150 31.38 19.21 0.67
CA GLU A 150 31.60 19.30 -0.78
C GLU A 150 31.37 17.96 -1.49
N LEU A 151 31.95 16.87 -0.97
CA LEU A 151 31.81 15.53 -1.54
C LEU A 151 30.36 15.01 -1.45
N GLU A 152 29.65 15.34 -0.38
CA GLU A 152 28.22 15.04 -0.25
C GLU A 152 27.40 15.80 -1.29
N GLY A 153 27.70 17.08 -1.51
CA GLY A 153 27.08 17.88 -2.55
C GLY A 153 27.34 17.35 -3.97
N GLU A 154 28.59 16.98 -4.27
CA GLU A 154 28.95 16.34 -5.54
C GLU A 154 28.24 15.00 -5.72
N ARG A 155 28.14 14.19 -4.67
CA ARG A 155 27.43 12.92 -4.71
C ARG A 155 25.95 13.13 -5.02
N SER A 156 25.29 14.09 -4.38
CA SER A 156 23.89 14.42 -4.65
C SER A 156 23.67 14.86 -6.10
N ARG A 157 24.54 15.71 -6.65
CA ARG A 157 24.47 16.12 -8.07
C ARG A 157 24.65 14.93 -9.02
N LEU A 158 25.64 14.08 -8.77
CA LEU A 158 25.87 12.88 -9.58
C LEU A 158 24.70 11.89 -9.49
N GLU A 159 24.05 11.78 -8.32
CA GLU A 159 22.85 10.96 -8.16
C GLU A 159 21.66 11.51 -8.96
N GLU A 160 21.50 12.84 -9.03
CA GLU A 160 20.48 13.48 -9.87
C GLU A 160 20.76 13.24 -11.36
N ASP A 161 21.98 13.52 -11.82
CA ASP A 161 22.40 13.30 -13.20
C ASP A 161 22.20 11.83 -13.60
N LYS A 162 22.59 10.89 -12.73
CA LYS A 162 22.36 9.47 -12.94
C LYS A 162 20.88 9.15 -13.13
N LYS A 163 19.99 9.67 -12.28
CA LYS A 163 18.52 9.46 -12.42
C LYS A 163 18.01 10.00 -13.75
N THR A 164 18.48 11.17 -14.18
CA THR A 164 18.05 11.73 -15.48
C THR A 164 18.51 10.87 -16.66
N LEU A 165 19.75 10.36 -16.61
CA LEU A 165 20.29 9.48 -17.64
C LEU A 165 19.57 8.12 -17.65
N GLU A 166 19.27 7.55 -16.49
CA GLU A 166 18.48 6.33 -16.36
C GLU A 166 17.09 6.50 -16.99
N MET A 167 16.40 7.61 -16.69
CA MET A 167 15.10 7.92 -17.30
C MET A 167 15.20 8.07 -18.84
N GLN A 168 16.25 8.70 -19.36
CA GLN A 168 16.47 8.80 -20.79
C GLN A 168 16.72 7.44 -21.45
N LEU A 169 17.52 6.58 -20.81
CA LEU A 169 17.78 5.22 -21.29
C LEU A 169 16.52 4.36 -21.27
N GLU A 170 15.69 4.47 -20.24
CA GLU A 170 14.38 3.80 -20.19
C GLU A 170 13.48 4.24 -21.34
N ARG A 171 13.40 5.55 -21.61
CA ARG A 171 12.65 6.08 -22.74
C ARG A 171 13.17 5.53 -24.07
N PHE A 172 14.49 5.50 -24.28
CA PHE A 172 15.07 4.93 -25.50
C PHE A 172 14.80 3.43 -25.63
N THR A 173 14.83 2.70 -24.52
CA THR A 173 14.50 1.26 -24.48
C THR A 173 13.04 1.02 -24.86
N LEU A 174 12.11 1.83 -24.33
CA LEU A 174 10.68 1.77 -24.70
C LEU A 174 10.44 2.10 -26.19
N GLN A 175 11.29 2.95 -26.78
CA GLN A 175 11.26 3.27 -28.21
C GLN A 175 11.96 2.20 -29.07
N GLY A 176 12.53 1.15 -28.48
CA GLY A 176 13.20 0.06 -29.18
C GLY A 176 14.64 0.37 -29.61
N SER A 177 15.28 1.38 -29.01
CA SER A 177 16.71 1.63 -29.19
C SER A 177 17.53 0.54 -28.54
N TYR A 178 18.66 0.18 -29.16
CA TYR A 178 19.52 -0.89 -28.70
C TYR A 178 21.00 -0.51 -28.85
N ASP A 179 21.83 -1.10 -27.99
CA ASP A 179 23.28 -0.96 -28.06
C ASP A 179 23.86 -1.85 -29.17
N GLN A 180 24.54 -1.24 -30.13
CA GLN A 180 25.13 -1.92 -31.29
C GLN A 180 26.32 -2.82 -30.94
N SER A 181 27.00 -2.55 -29.82
CA SER A 181 28.13 -3.37 -29.36
C SER A 181 27.67 -4.71 -28.78
N ARG A 182 26.45 -4.74 -28.23
CA ARG A 182 25.89 -5.89 -27.50
C ARG A 182 24.79 -6.61 -28.25
N THR A 183 24.04 -5.90 -29.09
CA THR A 183 22.83 -6.41 -29.73
C THR A 183 22.88 -6.15 -31.24
N LYS A 184 22.83 -7.23 -32.03
CA LYS A 184 22.69 -7.16 -33.49
C LYS A 184 21.26 -7.51 -33.89
N VAL A 185 20.57 -6.59 -34.55
CA VAL A 185 19.21 -6.83 -35.05
C VAL A 185 19.27 -7.48 -36.42
N LEU A 186 18.59 -8.62 -36.56
CA LEU A 186 18.48 -9.37 -37.79
C LEU A 186 17.00 -9.48 -38.19
N HIS A 187 16.72 -9.36 -39.48
CA HIS A 187 15.41 -9.66 -40.05
C HIS A 187 15.59 -10.41 -41.37
N MET A 188 14.55 -11.11 -41.81
CA MET A 188 14.57 -11.77 -43.12
C MET A 188 14.72 -10.72 -44.23
N SER A 189 15.58 -11.00 -45.21
CA SER A 189 15.76 -10.16 -46.39
C SER A 189 14.46 -10.06 -47.20
N MET A 190 13.78 -11.20 -47.38
CA MET A 190 12.44 -11.29 -47.94
C MET A 190 11.42 -11.27 -46.82
N ASN A 191 10.91 -10.08 -46.49
CA ASN A 191 9.89 -9.89 -45.48
C ASN A 191 8.63 -9.23 -46.09
N PRO A 192 7.46 -9.32 -45.43
CA PRO A 192 6.22 -8.73 -45.96
C PRO A 192 6.33 -7.23 -46.26
N ALA A 193 7.12 -6.48 -45.48
CA ALA A 193 7.32 -5.05 -45.71
C ALA A 193 8.19 -4.77 -46.96
N SER A 194 9.21 -5.59 -47.23
CA SER A 194 10.04 -5.47 -48.45
C SER A 194 9.23 -5.85 -49.69
N ALA A 195 8.41 -6.91 -49.61
CA ALA A 195 7.47 -7.28 -50.67
C ALA A 195 6.42 -6.19 -50.96
N ALA A 196 5.84 -5.59 -49.91
CA ALA A 196 4.89 -4.49 -50.07
C ALA A 196 5.55 -3.25 -50.70
N LYS A 197 6.77 -2.90 -50.28
CA LYS A 197 7.55 -1.82 -50.91
C LYS A 197 7.91 -2.11 -52.36
N GLN A 198 8.11 -3.37 -52.73
CA GLN A 198 8.38 -3.76 -54.11
C GLN A 198 7.12 -3.61 -54.98
N ARG A 199 5.99 -4.16 -54.54
CA ARG A 199 4.69 -3.99 -55.23
C ARG A 199 4.34 -2.52 -55.45
N LEU A 200 4.52 -1.69 -54.42
CA LEU A 200 4.27 -0.26 -54.54
C LEU A 200 5.13 0.40 -55.63
N ARG A 201 6.37 -0.05 -55.83
CA ARG A 201 7.22 0.44 -56.93
C ARG A 201 6.76 -0.07 -58.29
N GLU A 202 6.33 -1.33 -58.37
CA GLU A 202 5.78 -1.93 -59.59
C GLU A 202 4.49 -1.22 -60.01
N ASP A 203 3.57 -0.99 -59.07
CA ASP A 203 2.33 -0.24 -59.30
C ASP A 203 2.63 1.21 -59.74
N GLN A 204 3.60 1.87 -59.10
CA GLN A 204 4.04 3.21 -59.52
C GLN A 204 4.62 3.21 -60.93
N ALA A 205 5.38 2.19 -61.31
CA ALA A 205 5.93 2.06 -62.66
C ALA A 205 4.81 1.83 -63.69
N GLN A 206 3.86 0.94 -63.39
CA GLN A 206 2.69 0.68 -64.23
C GLN A 206 1.85 1.95 -64.42
N LEU A 207 1.53 2.65 -63.34
CA LEU A 207 0.79 3.91 -63.41
C LEU A 207 1.55 4.98 -64.21
N GLN A 208 2.88 5.04 -64.10
CA GLN A 208 3.67 5.95 -64.92
C GLN A 208 3.63 5.58 -66.40
N GLU A 209 3.66 4.30 -66.74
CA GLU A 209 3.53 3.81 -68.12
C GLU A 209 2.14 4.09 -68.67
N GLU A 210 1.09 3.78 -67.93
CA GLU A 210 -0.29 4.11 -68.30
C GLU A 210 -0.48 5.61 -68.48
N CYS A 211 0.04 6.43 -67.56
CA CYS A 211 0.00 7.89 -67.71
C CYS A 211 0.73 8.36 -68.97
N LYS A 212 1.86 7.74 -69.33
CA LYS A 212 2.57 8.07 -70.58
C LYS A 212 1.73 7.68 -71.80
N GLN A 213 1.18 6.47 -71.82
CA GLN A 213 0.33 5.98 -72.91
C GLN A 213 -0.93 6.84 -73.07
N LEU A 214 -1.59 7.20 -71.96
CA LEU A 214 -2.75 8.08 -71.98
C LEU A 214 -2.39 9.49 -72.47
N ARG A 215 -1.25 10.05 -72.05
CA ARG A 215 -0.75 11.34 -72.56
C ARG A 215 -0.48 11.27 -74.06
N GLU A 216 0.17 10.22 -74.53
CA GLU A 216 0.43 9.99 -75.96
C GLU A 216 -0.87 9.88 -76.76
N LEU A 217 -1.87 9.14 -76.23
CA LEU A 217 -3.19 9.00 -76.85
C LEU A 217 -3.94 10.33 -76.92
N VAL A 218 -3.96 11.09 -75.82
CA VAL A 218 -4.56 12.44 -75.79
C VAL A 218 -3.88 13.34 -76.82
N HIS A 219 -2.55 13.35 -76.89
CA HIS A 219 -1.83 14.11 -77.92
C HIS A 219 -2.10 13.64 -79.35
N ALA A 220 -2.42 12.37 -79.58
CA ALA A 220 -2.81 11.87 -80.91
C ALA A 220 -4.23 12.33 -81.28
N LEU A 221 -5.17 12.29 -80.33
CA LEU A 221 -6.55 12.74 -80.50
C LEU A 221 -6.64 14.26 -80.69
N GLU A 222 -5.87 15.05 -79.92
CA GLU A 222 -5.77 16.52 -80.08
C GLU A 222 -5.24 16.91 -81.46
N ARG A 223 -4.42 16.05 -82.08
CA ARG A 223 -3.93 16.22 -83.46
C ARG A 223 -4.92 15.71 -84.53
N GLY A 224 -6.12 15.28 -84.15
CA GLY A 224 -7.17 14.80 -85.05
C GLY A 224 -7.01 13.35 -85.50
N GLY A 225 -6.28 12.52 -84.75
CA GLY A 225 -6.13 11.08 -85.02
C GLY A 225 -7.41 10.27 -84.74
N PRO A 226 -7.57 9.07 -85.34
CA PRO A 226 -8.72 8.20 -85.11
C PRO A 226 -8.75 7.64 -83.67
N ILE A 227 -9.95 7.49 -83.10
CA ILE A 227 -10.17 6.94 -81.75
C ILE A 227 -9.89 5.42 -81.76
N PRO A 228 -9.11 4.87 -80.80
CA PRO A 228 -8.87 3.43 -80.70
C PRO A 228 -10.15 2.61 -80.44
N ALA A 229 -10.30 1.47 -81.12
CA ALA A 229 -11.48 0.61 -81.10
C ALA A 229 -11.88 0.06 -79.71
N ASP A 230 -10.92 -0.08 -78.78
CA ASP A 230 -11.17 -0.61 -77.44
C ASP A 230 -12.00 0.33 -76.56
N LEU A 231 -11.97 1.65 -76.82
CA LEU A 231 -12.78 2.64 -76.10
C LEU A 231 -14.23 2.70 -76.59
N GLU A 232 -14.51 2.30 -77.84
CA GLU A 232 -15.88 2.22 -78.37
C GLU A 232 -16.65 1.03 -77.78
N ALA A 233 -15.98 -0.07 -77.42
CA ALA A 233 -16.61 -1.27 -76.89
C ALA A 233 -17.20 -1.08 -75.47
N VAL A 234 -16.54 -0.29 -74.60
CA VAL A 234 -16.97 -0.07 -73.21
C VAL A 234 -18.21 0.83 -73.11
N ALA A 235 -18.52 1.63 -74.13
CA ALA A 235 -19.74 2.43 -74.20
C ALA A 235 -21.02 1.62 -74.48
N SER A 236 -20.89 0.31 -74.75
CA SER A 236 -22.02 -0.59 -75.03
C SER A 236 -22.67 -1.08 -73.73
N LEU A 237 -23.78 -0.45 -73.31
CA LEU A 237 -24.56 -0.82 -72.11
C LEU A 237 -25.03 -2.31 -72.11
N PRO A 238 -25.12 -2.96 -70.93
CA PRO A 238 -25.65 -4.32 -70.82
C PRO A 238 -27.14 -4.41 -71.22
N SER A 239 -27.50 -5.54 -71.83
CA SER A 239 -28.80 -5.83 -72.45
C SER A 239 -30.00 -5.49 -71.57
N SER A 240 -30.95 -4.71 -72.10
CA SER A 240 -32.20 -4.28 -71.44
C SER A 240 -33.00 -5.41 -70.78
N LYS A 241 -32.79 -6.67 -71.18
CA LYS A 241 -33.49 -7.83 -70.61
C LYS A 241 -32.98 -8.18 -69.20
N GLU A 242 -31.66 -8.17 -68.99
CA GLU A 242 -31.04 -8.47 -67.68
C GLU A 242 -31.44 -7.43 -66.62
N LEU A 243 -31.53 -6.15 -67.02
CA LEU A 243 -32.00 -5.08 -66.15
C LEU A 243 -33.45 -5.28 -65.71
N THR A 244 -34.33 -5.79 -66.58
CA THR A 244 -35.73 -6.06 -66.21
C THR A 244 -35.88 -7.27 -65.29
N GLU A 245 -35.03 -8.29 -65.44
CA GLU A 245 -35.04 -9.46 -64.55
C GLU A 245 -34.51 -9.11 -63.15
N LEU A 246 -33.41 -8.35 -63.05
CA LEU A 246 -32.90 -7.88 -61.76
C LEU A 246 -33.93 -6.99 -61.03
N ARG A 247 -34.61 -6.09 -61.75
CA ARG A 247 -35.67 -5.26 -61.14
C ARG A 247 -36.80 -6.09 -60.55
N LYS A 248 -37.28 -7.10 -61.29
CA LYS A 248 -38.29 -8.03 -60.78
C LYS A 248 -37.81 -8.81 -59.56
N GLN A 249 -36.54 -9.22 -59.52
CA GLN A 249 -35.97 -9.89 -58.36
C GLN A 249 -35.93 -8.97 -57.14
N VAL A 250 -35.52 -7.71 -57.30
CA VAL A 250 -35.52 -6.71 -56.22
C VAL A 250 -36.94 -6.48 -55.69
N GLU A 251 -37.91 -6.23 -56.57
CA GLU A 251 -39.32 -6.03 -56.18
C GLU A 251 -39.88 -7.25 -55.41
N SER A 252 -39.53 -8.47 -55.84
CA SER A 252 -39.96 -9.69 -55.15
C SER A 252 -39.35 -9.83 -53.76
N ALA A 253 -38.10 -9.40 -53.56
CA ALA A 253 -37.40 -9.44 -52.29
C ALA A 253 -37.93 -8.35 -51.33
N GLU A 254 -38.20 -7.16 -51.85
CA GLU A 254 -38.84 -6.07 -51.11
C GLU A 254 -40.22 -6.48 -50.60
N LEU A 255 -41.05 -7.12 -51.44
CA LEU A 255 -42.36 -7.60 -51.04
C LEU A 255 -42.28 -8.68 -49.94
N LYS A 256 -41.29 -9.58 -50.02
CA LYS A 256 -41.05 -10.58 -48.96
C LYS A 256 -40.65 -9.92 -47.64
N ASN A 257 -39.76 -8.93 -47.68
CA ASN A 257 -39.36 -8.19 -46.48
C ASN A 257 -40.52 -7.40 -45.86
N GLN A 258 -41.39 -6.83 -46.70
CA GLN A 258 -42.58 -6.12 -46.23
C GLN A 258 -43.55 -7.06 -45.50
N ARG A 259 -43.87 -8.22 -46.10
CA ARG A 259 -44.70 -9.25 -45.44
C ARG A 259 -44.09 -9.75 -44.13
N LEU A 260 -42.77 -9.91 -44.07
CA LEU A 260 -42.09 -10.32 -42.84
C LEU A 260 -42.24 -9.28 -41.73
N LYS A 261 -42.14 -7.98 -42.06
CA LYS A 261 -42.38 -6.88 -41.11
C LYS A 261 -43.81 -6.89 -40.59
N GLU A 262 -44.80 -7.10 -41.44
CA GLU A 262 -46.23 -7.17 -41.05
C GLU A 262 -46.51 -8.35 -40.12
N VAL A 263 -45.97 -9.53 -40.43
CA VAL A 263 -46.10 -10.72 -39.57
C VAL A 263 -45.44 -10.48 -38.22
N PHE A 264 -44.24 -9.89 -38.21
CA PHE A 264 -43.53 -9.58 -36.96
C PHE A 264 -44.32 -8.58 -36.11
N GLN A 265 -44.81 -7.49 -36.71
CA GLN A 265 -45.64 -6.51 -35.99
C GLN A 265 -46.90 -7.15 -35.42
N THR A 266 -47.58 -8.00 -36.18
CA THR A 266 -48.77 -8.71 -35.71
C THR A 266 -48.45 -9.60 -34.51
N LYS A 267 -47.35 -10.36 -34.57
CA LYS A 267 -46.93 -11.25 -33.47
C LYS A 267 -46.54 -10.48 -32.21
N ILE A 268 -45.85 -9.35 -32.34
CA ILE A 268 -45.50 -8.50 -31.19
C ILE A 268 -46.74 -7.85 -30.59
N GLN A 269 -47.71 -7.42 -31.41
CA GLN A 269 -48.98 -6.89 -30.90
C GLN A 269 -49.80 -7.97 -30.16
N GLU A 270 -49.87 -9.20 -30.70
CA GLU A 270 -50.48 -10.34 -30.01
C GLU A 270 -49.82 -10.57 -28.64
N PHE A 271 -48.48 -10.60 -28.60
CA PHE A 271 -47.73 -10.76 -27.35
C PHE A 271 -48.01 -9.63 -26.35
N ARG A 272 -47.97 -8.36 -26.79
CA ARG A 272 -48.29 -7.21 -25.93
C ARG A 272 -49.70 -7.29 -25.36
N LYS A 273 -50.68 -7.69 -26.16
CA LYS A 273 -52.07 -7.88 -25.71
C LYS A 273 -52.19 -8.96 -24.63
N VAL A 274 -51.51 -10.09 -24.81
CA VAL A 274 -51.48 -11.18 -23.82
C VAL A 274 -50.80 -10.73 -22.54
N CYS A 275 -49.64 -10.08 -22.63
CA CYS A 275 -48.94 -9.54 -21.45
C CYS A 275 -49.80 -8.51 -20.70
N TYR A 276 -50.48 -7.62 -21.41
CA TYR A 276 -51.38 -6.64 -20.80
C TYR A 276 -52.55 -7.31 -20.07
N ALA A 277 -53.18 -8.31 -20.68
CA ALA A 277 -54.30 -9.04 -20.08
C ALA A 277 -53.89 -9.86 -18.85
N LEU A 278 -52.70 -10.47 -18.86
CA LEU A 278 -52.23 -11.33 -17.77
C LEU A 278 -51.60 -10.55 -16.60
N THR A 279 -50.85 -9.50 -16.90
CA THR A 279 -50.04 -8.78 -15.91
C THR A 279 -50.58 -7.40 -15.54
N GLY A 280 -51.50 -6.86 -16.34
CA GLY A 280 -52.02 -5.50 -16.16
C GLY A 280 -51.06 -4.40 -16.61
N TYR A 281 -49.93 -4.73 -17.25
CA TYR A 281 -48.97 -3.74 -17.77
C TYR A 281 -48.82 -3.85 -19.30
N GLN A 282 -48.92 -2.72 -19.99
CA GLN A 282 -48.67 -2.61 -21.42
C GLN A 282 -47.20 -2.22 -21.64
N ILE A 283 -46.49 -3.02 -22.43
CA ILE A 283 -45.05 -2.91 -22.64
C ILE A 283 -44.79 -2.34 -24.05
N ASP A 284 -44.34 -1.10 -24.12
CA ASP A 284 -44.00 -0.42 -25.38
C ASP A 284 -42.49 -0.15 -25.47
N ILE A 285 -41.92 -0.32 -26.67
CA ILE A 285 -40.50 -0.07 -26.92
C ILE A 285 -40.36 1.36 -27.43
N THR A 286 -39.59 2.19 -26.72
CA THR A 286 -39.28 3.57 -27.10
C THR A 286 -38.16 3.62 -28.15
N THR A 287 -37.96 4.78 -28.79
CA THR A 287 -36.92 5.00 -29.81
C THR A 287 -35.49 4.84 -29.30
N GLU A 288 -35.29 4.79 -27.97
CA GLU A 288 -34.00 4.63 -27.31
C GLU A 288 -33.74 3.18 -26.86
N ASN A 289 -34.44 2.18 -27.42
CA ASN A 289 -34.38 0.77 -27.01
C ASN A 289 -34.70 0.52 -25.52
N GLN A 290 -35.43 1.44 -24.88
CA GLN A 290 -35.92 1.27 -23.51
C GLN A 290 -37.38 0.80 -23.53
N TYR A 291 -37.76 0.02 -22.51
CA TYR A 291 -39.13 -0.45 -22.33
C TYR A 291 -39.91 0.51 -21.44
N ARG A 292 -41.05 0.98 -21.92
CA ARG A 292 -42.03 1.78 -21.19
C ARG A 292 -43.19 0.89 -20.76
N LEU A 293 -43.55 0.92 -19.47
CA LEU A 293 -44.60 0.08 -18.91
C LEU A 293 -45.78 0.94 -18.45
N THR A 294 -46.88 0.93 -19.18
CA THR A 294 -48.10 1.63 -18.76
C THR A 294 -49.02 0.67 -18.01
N SER A 295 -49.39 1.00 -16.77
CA SER A 295 -50.29 0.17 -15.97
C SER A 295 -51.75 0.32 -16.43
N MET A 296 -52.53 -0.76 -16.37
CA MET A 296 -53.97 -0.80 -16.66
C MET A 296 -54.78 0.14 -15.73
N TYR A 297 -54.23 0.44 -14.55
CA TYR A 297 -54.85 1.30 -13.55
C TYR A 297 -54.21 2.70 -13.45
N ALA A 298 -53.48 3.14 -14.48
CA ALA A 298 -52.88 4.46 -14.51
C ALA A 298 -53.94 5.58 -14.40
N GLU A 299 -53.72 6.55 -13.50
CA GLU A 299 -54.65 7.66 -13.23
C GLU A 299 -54.64 8.70 -14.36
N HIS A 300 -53.50 8.89 -15.04
CA HIS A 300 -53.37 9.71 -16.23
C HIS A 300 -52.79 8.93 -17.42
N LYS A 301 -53.21 9.30 -18.65
CA LYS A 301 -52.80 8.64 -19.91
C LYS A 301 -51.29 8.71 -20.22
N ALA A 302 -50.53 9.49 -19.45
CA ALA A 302 -49.10 9.69 -19.62
C ALA A 302 -48.25 9.03 -18.52
N ASP A 303 -48.88 8.39 -17.52
CA ASP A 303 -48.15 7.74 -16.42
C ASP A 303 -47.61 6.39 -16.91
N CYS A 304 -46.28 6.24 -16.88
CA CYS A 304 -45.53 5.11 -17.43
C CYS A 304 -44.27 4.79 -16.64
#